data_AF-A0A8H6LA69-F1
#
_entry.id   AF-A0A8H6LA69-F1
#
_cell.length_a   1.000
_cell.length_b   1.000
_cell.length_c   1.000
_cell.angle_alpha   90.00
_cell.angle_beta   90.00
_cell.angle_gamma   90.00
#
_symmetry.space_group_name_H-M   'P 1'
#
loop_
_entity.id
_entity.type
_entity.pdbx_description
1 polymer ?
#
loop_
_entity_poly.entity_id
_entity_poly.type
_entity_poly.pdbx_seq_one_letter_code
_entity_poly.pdbx_strand_id
1 'polypeptide(L)'
;MASAGGLTRRRGAGGGGGASASTAEDGEDASRVSSPAPKAYNDRAPETSYTGGENGHKIAFDPRDISESEERSKQPKLTLMEEVLLMGLKDKQGYLSFWNDNISYALRGCIVIELAFRGRVSMQKDSSRRRFPLADRVIEVIDDNLTGEVLLDEALKMMKSSEKMSVSSWIDLMSGETWNLMKIGYQLKQVRERLAKGLVDKGILRTEKRNFLLFDMATHPVADGGAKDEIRRRVRNVLTNRTVVLPPSQFLPEEMEFRYIRTIAMVCAAYAANVLENALATLGHEARERAFAQVDELLAEYSQWPFGKRTGGAQGIGANLGQVITDEVNKNKDRELQLEVVAACLSVFTRLDSLL
;
A
#
# COMPACT_ATOMS: atom_id res chain seq x y z
N MET A 1 -31.67 -19.11 -48.03
CA MET A 1 -30.91 -18.36 -49.05
C MET A 1 -29.79 -17.64 -48.35
N ALA A 2 -28.59 -18.23 -48.40
CA ALA A 2 -27.36 -17.71 -47.83
C ALA A 2 -26.72 -16.71 -48.80
N SER A 3 -25.92 -15.76 -48.29
CA SER A 3 -24.51 -15.72 -48.68
C SER A 3 -23.71 -14.86 -47.71
N ALA A 4 -22.72 -15.50 -47.09
CA ALA A 4 -21.60 -14.87 -46.43
C ALA A 4 -20.56 -14.40 -47.46
N GLY A 5 -19.73 -13.43 -47.07
CA GLY A 5 -18.47 -13.09 -47.71
C GLY A 5 -17.72 -12.17 -46.75
N GLY A 6 -16.55 -12.48 -46.18
CA GLY A 6 -15.50 -13.38 -46.62
C GLY A 6 -14.22 -12.56 -46.73
N LEU A 7 -13.55 -12.33 -45.58
CA LEU A 7 -12.23 -11.71 -45.53
C LEU A 7 -11.23 -12.54 -46.35
N THR A 8 -10.46 -11.89 -47.24
CA THR A 8 -9.22 -12.49 -47.75
C THR A 8 -8.11 -11.45 -47.82
N ARG A 9 -7.05 -11.72 -47.06
CA ARG A 9 -5.73 -11.07 -47.10
C ARG A 9 -5.11 -11.19 -48.50
N ARG A 10 -4.52 -10.10 -49.02
CA ARG A 10 -3.62 -10.18 -50.18
C ARG A 10 -2.21 -9.75 -49.77
N ARG A 11 -1.28 -10.72 -49.84
CA ARG A 11 0.17 -10.55 -49.71
C ARG A 11 0.72 -9.70 -50.86
N GLY A 12 1.79 -8.98 -50.56
CA GLY A 12 2.59 -8.22 -51.50
C GLY A 12 3.55 -9.06 -52.35
N ALA A 13 3.77 -8.54 -53.55
CA ALA A 13 4.90 -8.64 -54.47
C ALA A 13 4.49 -7.67 -55.61
N GLY A 14 5.23 -6.62 -56.00
CA GLY A 14 6.64 -6.58 -56.36
C GLY A 14 6.69 -6.28 -57.86
N GLY A 15 7.31 -5.16 -58.25
CA GLY A 15 7.87 -4.98 -59.61
C GLY A 15 7.33 -3.82 -60.46
N GLY A 16 8.23 -2.86 -60.74
CA GLY A 16 8.35 -2.07 -61.98
C GLY A 16 7.45 -0.84 -62.12
N GLY A 17 7.92 0.35 -62.50
CA GLY A 17 9.23 0.81 -62.95
C GLY A 17 9.10 2.17 -63.64
N GLY A 18 10.19 2.95 -63.62
CA GLY A 18 10.46 4.12 -64.47
C GLY A 18 10.00 5.47 -63.89
N ALA A 19 10.67 6.59 -64.12
CA ALA A 19 11.98 6.93 -64.66
C ALA A 19 12.06 8.46 -64.53
N SER A 20 13.21 9.02 -64.13
CA SER A 20 13.72 10.29 -64.68
C SER A 20 15.01 10.71 -64.00
N ALA A 21 15.98 10.97 -64.86
CA ALA A 21 17.37 11.29 -64.60
C ALA A 21 17.59 12.74 -64.14
N SER A 22 18.73 12.98 -63.48
CA SER A 22 19.61 14.11 -63.85
C SER A 22 21.00 14.00 -63.21
N THR A 23 21.99 13.96 -64.10
CA THR A 23 23.33 14.59 -64.06
C THR A 23 24.45 14.05 -63.17
N ALA A 24 25.57 13.83 -63.87
CA ALA A 24 26.89 13.39 -63.46
C ALA A 24 27.76 14.54 -62.92
N GLU A 25 28.78 14.20 -62.14
CA GLU A 25 30.20 14.47 -62.46
C GLU A 25 31.13 13.75 -61.45
N ASP A 26 32.21 13.20 -62.00
CA ASP A 26 33.19 12.28 -61.40
C ASP A 26 34.24 12.95 -60.50
N GLY A 27 34.81 12.15 -59.60
CA GLY A 27 36.05 12.46 -58.87
C GLY A 27 36.54 11.25 -58.08
N GLU A 28 37.44 10.47 -58.69
CA GLU A 28 38.09 9.29 -58.13
C GLU A 28 38.91 9.63 -56.86
N ASP A 29 38.75 8.85 -55.77
CA ASP A 29 39.90 8.49 -54.94
C ASP A 29 39.67 7.20 -54.13
N ALA A 30 40.72 6.39 -54.07
CA ALA A 30 40.72 5.06 -53.49
C ALA A 30 40.69 5.09 -51.95
N SER A 31 39.74 4.37 -51.33
CA SER A 31 39.88 3.97 -49.93
C SER A 31 39.23 2.62 -49.64
N ARG A 32 40.07 1.67 -49.20
CA ARG A 32 39.67 0.36 -48.69
C ARG A 32 38.94 0.55 -47.36
N VAL A 33 37.65 0.22 -47.29
CA VAL A 33 36.89 0.16 -46.03
C VAL A 33 36.68 -1.30 -45.61
N SER A 34 37.43 -1.72 -44.60
CA SER A 34 37.16 -2.92 -43.80
C SER A 34 35.83 -2.75 -43.07
N SER A 35 34.97 -3.77 -43.14
CA SER A 35 33.74 -3.85 -42.35
C SER A 35 34.06 -3.89 -40.84
N PRO A 36 33.33 -3.17 -39.97
CA PRO A 36 33.54 -3.22 -38.53
C PRO A 36 33.10 -4.55 -37.92
N ALA A 37 33.95 -5.14 -37.06
CA ALA A 37 33.61 -6.30 -36.26
C ALA A 37 32.49 -5.98 -35.23
N PRO A 38 31.58 -6.92 -34.93
CA PRO A 38 30.49 -6.67 -33.99
C PRO A 38 31.02 -6.61 -32.55
N LYS A 39 30.66 -5.54 -31.83
CA LYS A 39 30.90 -5.40 -30.38
C LYS A 39 30.03 -6.39 -29.62
N ALA A 40 30.65 -7.15 -28.72
CA ALA A 40 29.96 -8.01 -27.77
C ALA A 40 28.99 -7.20 -26.90
N TYR A 41 27.69 -7.46 -27.08
CA TYR A 41 26.66 -7.06 -26.14
C TYR A 41 26.71 -8.04 -24.97
N ASN A 42 26.77 -7.53 -23.75
CA ASN A 42 26.70 -8.35 -22.53
C ASN A 42 25.37 -9.14 -22.53
N ASP A 43 25.45 -10.43 -22.79
CA ASP A 43 24.39 -11.41 -22.51
C ASP A 43 24.22 -11.51 -20.99
N ARG A 44 23.32 -10.71 -20.42
CA ARG A 44 22.61 -11.10 -19.20
C ARG A 44 21.45 -11.99 -19.63
N ALA A 45 21.74 -13.26 -19.88
CA ALA A 45 20.71 -14.29 -19.92
C ALA A 45 20.02 -14.34 -18.55
N PRO A 46 18.68 -14.45 -18.46
CA PRO A 46 18.01 -14.70 -17.19
C PRO A 46 18.48 -16.06 -16.65
N GLU A 47 19.10 -16.07 -15.47
CA GLU A 47 19.49 -17.30 -14.79
C GLU A 47 18.23 -18.09 -14.43
N THR A 48 17.84 -19.05 -15.25
CA THR A 48 16.74 -19.97 -14.93
C THR A 48 17.27 -21.05 -14.00
N SER A 49 16.73 -21.10 -12.78
CA SER A 49 17.08 -22.10 -11.78
C SER A 49 16.05 -23.23 -11.77
N TYR A 50 16.47 -24.44 -11.40
CA TYR A 50 15.63 -25.64 -11.40
C TYR A 50 15.64 -26.26 -10.00
N THR A 51 14.47 -26.47 -9.40
CA THR A 51 14.30 -27.33 -8.23
C THR A 51 13.74 -28.68 -8.68
N GLY A 52 14.23 -29.77 -8.09
CA GLY A 52 13.72 -31.12 -8.35
C GLY A 52 12.49 -31.39 -7.49
N GLY A 53 11.30 -31.39 -8.10
CA GLY A 53 10.10 -31.90 -7.43
C GLY A 53 10.13 -33.43 -7.31
N GLU A 54 9.54 -33.99 -6.25
CA GLU A 54 9.47 -35.43 -5.97
C GLU A 54 8.90 -36.30 -7.10
N ASN A 55 8.25 -35.69 -8.11
CA ASN A 55 7.67 -36.37 -9.28
C ASN A 55 8.42 -36.10 -10.61
N GLY A 56 9.69 -35.69 -10.57
CA GLY A 56 10.52 -35.59 -11.78
C GLY A 56 10.14 -34.46 -12.76
N HIS A 57 9.16 -33.62 -12.43
CA HIS A 57 8.85 -32.41 -13.19
C HIS A 57 9.85 -31.31 -12.82
N LYS A 58 10.69 -30.92 -13.78
CA LYS A 58 11.59 -29.77 -13.67
C LYS A 58 10.79 -28.50 -13.89
N ILE A 59 10.50 -27.77 -12.82
CA ILE A 59 9.87 -26.45 -12.90
C ILE A 59 11.00 -25.45 -13.09
N ALA A 60 11.06 -24.80 -14.25
CA ALA A 60 11.93 -23.66 -14.47
C ALA A 60 11.35 -22.47 -13.70
N PHE A 61 12.14 -21.86 -12.82
CA PHE A 61 11.76 -20.64 -12.11
C PHE A 61 12.85 -19.58 -12.26
N ASP A 62 12.45 -18.30 -12.32
CA ASP A 62 13.40 -17.19 -12.16
C ASP A 62 13.67 -17.02 -10.66
N PRO A 63 14.94 -17.04 -10.20
CA PRO A 63 15.30 -16.79 -8.80
C PRO A 63 14.65 -15.55 -8.20
N ARG A 64 14.38 -14.53 -9.03
CA ARG A 64 13.67 -13.31 -8.61
C ARG A 64 12.22 -13.61 -8.24
N ASP A 65 11.55 -14.50 -8.97
CA ASP A 65 10.16 -14.90 -8.69
C ASP A 65 10.04 -15.61 -7.34
N ILE A 66 11.04 -16.41 -6.93
CA ILE A 66 11.06 -17.03 -5.60
C ILE A 66 11.25 -15.97 -4.51
N SER A 67 12.21 -15.06 -4.68
CA SER A 67 12.44 -14.00 -3.68
C SER A 67 11.23 -13.07 -3.52
N GLU A 68 10.56 -12.72 -4.62
CA GLU A 68 9.32 -11.94 -4.60
C GLU A 68 8.17 -12.72 -3.94
N SER A 69 8.10 -14.04 -4.15
CA SER A 69 7.10 -14.91 -3.52
C SER A 69 7.29 -15.01 -2.00
N GLU A 70 8.54 -15.18 -1.54
CA GLU A 70 8.87 -15.21 -0.11
C GLU A 70 8.58 -13.86 0.56
N GLU A 71 8.97 -12.75 -0.06
CA GLU A 71 8.68 -11.42 0.47
C GLU A 71 7.17 -11.16 0.54
N ARG A 72 6.43 -11.53 -0.51
CA ARG A 72 4.97 -11.41 -0.55
C ARG A 72 4.27 -12.30 0.48
N SER A 73 4.83 -13.46 0.80
CA SER A 73 4.29 -14.36 1.84
C SER A 73 4.41 -13.80 3.25
N LYS A 74 5.39 -12.92 3.50
CA LYS A 74 5.59 -12.23 4.79
C LYS A 74 4.65 -11.04 4.98
N GLN A 75 4.04 -10.54 3.91
CA GLN A 75 3.14 -9.39 3.95
C GLN A 75 1.68 -9.80 4.18
N PRO A 76 0.88 -8.93 4.82
CA PRO A 76 -0.55 -9.21 4.99
C PRO A 76 -1.25 -9.21 3.64
N LYS A 77 -2.26 -10.08 3.51
CA LYS A 77 -3.11 -10.15 2.31
C LYS A 77 -3.82 -8.82 2.05
N LEU A 78 -4.13 -8.08 3.12
CA LEU A 78 -4.74 -6.75 3.07
C LEU A 78 -3.76 -5.69 3.56
N THR A 79 -3.68 -4.59 2.83
CA THR A 79 -2.98 -3.38 3.25
C THR A 79 -3.78 -2.66 4.34
N LEU A 80 -3.11 -1.80 5.11
CA LEU A 80 -3.79 -0.96 6.10
C LEU A 80 -4.89 -0.09 5.49
N MET A 81 -4.66 0.43 4.28
CA MET A 81 -5.65 1.21 3.54
C MET A 81 -6.93 0.42 3.26
N GLU A 82 -6.78 -0.85 2.89
CA GLU A 82 -7.89 -1.74 2.58
C GLU A 82 -8.67 -2.14 3.83
N GLU A 83 -8.00 -2.40 4.96
CA GLU A 83 -8.66 -2.69 6.23
C GLU A 83 -9.53 -1.50 6.68
N VAL A 84 -9.01 -0.27 6.60
CA VAL A 84 -9.75 0.96 6.92
C VAL A 84 -10.92 1.16 5.96
N LEU A 85 -10.72 0.93 4.66
CA LEU A 85 -11.78 1.02 3.66
C LEU A 85 -12.91 0.00 3.92
N LEU A 86 -12.56 -1.24 4.26
CA LEU A 86 -13.54 -2.31 4.54
C LEU A 86 -14.39 -2.00 5.78
N MET A 87 -13.82 -1.35 6.81
CA MET A 87 -14.59 -0.91 7.98
C MET A 87 -15.65 0.13 7.63
N GLY A 88 -15.36 1.04 6.70
CA GLY A 88 -16.30 2.07 6.23
C GLY A 88 -17.33 1.59 5.20
N LEU A 89 -17.11 0.41 4.58
CA LEU A 89 -17.96 -0.10 3.50
C LEU A 89 -19.29 -0.64 4.05
N LYS A 90 -20.39 -0.52 3.31
CA LYS A 90 -21.63 -1.25 3.61
C LYS A 90 -21.67 -2.59 2.88
N ASP A 91 -22.06 -3.66 3.59
CA ASP A 91 -21.93 -5.05 3.12
C ASP A 91 -22.69 -5.32 1.81
N LYS A 92 -23.96 -4.89 1.73
CA LYS A 92 -24.85 -5.15 0.58
C LYS A 92 -24.74 -4.11 -0.53
N GLN A 93 -24.34 -2.90 -0.17
CA GLN A 93 -24.39 -1.75 -1.07
C GLN A 93 -23.08 -1.55 -1.83
N GLY A 94 -21.95 -1.98 -1.28
CA GLY A 94 -20.65 -1.87 -1.95
C GLY A 94 -20.14 -0.45 -2.15
N TYR A 95 -20.71 0.50 -1.40
CA TYR A 95 -20.19 1.86 -1.27
C TYR A 95 -19.98 2.19 0.22
N LEU A 96 -19.08 3.12 0.47
CA LEU A 96 -18.81 3.63 1.81
C LEU A 96 -20.01 4.39 2.33
N SER A 97 -20.30 4.29 3.62
CA SER A 97 -21.36 5.06 4.26
C SER A 97 -21.18 6.56 4.03
N PHE A 98 -19.94 7.04 4.04
CA PHE A 98 -19.54 8.40 3.74
C PHE A 98 -18.07 8.41 3.30
N TRP A 99 -17.74 9.09 2.19
CA TRP A 99 -16.35 9.39 1.81
C TRP A 99 -16.13 10.87 2.08
N ASN A 100 -15.26 11.17 3.03
CA ASN A 100 -14.91 12.52 3.45
C ASN A 100 -13.41 12.76 3.35
N ASP A 101 -13.00 13.99 3.62
CA ASP A 101 -11.59 14.37 3.58
C ASP A 101 -10.80 13.67 4.69
N ASN A 102 -11.42 13.36 5.85
CA ASN A 102 -10.77 12.63 6.94
C ASN A 102 -10.33 11.21 6.52
N ILE A 103 -11.20 10.39 5.93
CA ILE A 103 -10.81 9.06 5.44
C ILE A 103 -9.82 9.19 4.27
N SER A 104 -10.03 10.17 3.39
CA SER A 104 -9.13 10.45 2.28
C SER A 104 -7.71 10.71 2.79
N TYR A 105 -7.53 11.60 3.76
CA TYR A 105 -6.25 11.99 4.33
C TYR A 105 -5.65 10.87 5.20
N ALA A 106 -6.45 10.20 6.04
CA ALA A 106 -6.03 9.07 6.86
C ALA A 106 -5.47 7.91 6.01
N LEU A 107 -6.06 7.64 4.83
CA LEU A 107 -5.56 6.63 3.90
C LEU A 107 -4.16 6.98 3.36
N ARG A 108 -3.80 8.26 3.21
CA ARG A 108 -2.42 8.65 2.83
C ARG A 108 -1.45 8.42 3.97
N GLY A 109 -1.85 8.69 5.22
CA GLY A 109 -1.08 8.27 6.38
C GLY A 109 -0.87 6.75 6.41
N CYS A 110 -1.90 5.97 6.09
CA CYS A 110 -1.81 4.52 5.99
C CYS A 110 -0.81 4.05 4.91
N ILE A 111 -0.71 4.75 3.78
CA ILE A 111 0.29 4.45 2.73
C ILE A 111 1.71 4.58 3.31
N VAL A 112 2.01 5.66 4.03
CA VAL A 112 3.33 5.87 4.62
C VAL A 112 3.63 4.82 5.70
N ILE A 113 2.65 4.50 6.55
CA ILE A 113 2.75 3.44 7.57
C ILE A 113 3.03 2.08 6.92
N GLU A 114 2.31 1.74 5.86
CA GLU A 114 2.43 0.46 5.16
C GLU A 114 3.79 0.34 4.46
N LEU A 115 4.31 1.42 3.85
CA LEU A 115 5.67 1.48 3.32
C LEU A 115 6.74 1.29 4.40
N ALA A 116 6.52 1.85 5.60
CA ALA A 116 7.44 1.68 6.73
C ALA A 116 7.47 0.23 7.23
N PHE A 117 6.30 -0.40 7.40
CA PHE A 117 6.23 -1.82 7.78
C PHE A 117 6.84 -2.76 6.73
N ARG A 118 6.71 -2.42 5.45
CA ARG A 118 7.36 -3.15 4.35
C ARG A 118 8.86 -2.87 4.23
N GLY A 119 9.40 -1.95 5.04
CA GLY A 119 10.83 -1.64 5.03
C GLY A 119 11.27 -0.88 3.79
N ARG A 120 10.37 -0.15 3.13
CA ARG A 120 10.67 0.69 1.98
C ARG A 120 11.12 2.09 2.36
N VAL A 121 10.60 2.61 3.47
CA VAL A 121 10.94 3.95 4.00
C VAL A 121 11.36 3.89 5.45
N SER A 122 12.25 4.79 5.86
CA SER A 122 12.63 4.99 7.27
C SER A 122 12.85 6.48 7.57
N MET A 123 12.92 6.83 8.85
CA MET A 123 13.44 8.14 9.25
C MET A 123 14.87 8.32 8.75
N GLN A 124 15.22 9.55 8.38
CA GLN A 124 16.59 9.90 8.03
C GLN A 124 17.53 9.61 9.21
N LYS A 125 18.68 8.98 8.94
CA LYS A 125 19.72 8.66 9.92
C LYS A 125 20.51 9.90 10.37
N ASP A 126 19.81 10.89 10.90
CA ASP A 126 20.40 12.09 11.50
C ASP A 126 19.86 12.27 12.93
N SER A 127 20.77 12.38 13.91
CA SER A 127 20.44 12.65 15.31
C SER A 127 19.78 14.02 15.51
N SER A 128 20.06 14.99 14.62
CA SER A 128 19.50 16.34 14.68
C SER A 128 17.97 16.36 14.49
N ARG A 129 17.40 15.33 13.85
CA ARG A 129 15.96 15.19 13.61
C ARG A 129 15.12 15.27 14.88
N ARG A 130 15.69 14.86 16.02
CA ARG A 130 15.00 14.87 17.34
C ARG A 130 14.66 16.28 17.83
N ARG A 131 15.25 17.32 17.22
CA ARG A 131 14.89 18.73 17.47
C ARG A 131 13.52 19.11 16.90
N PHE A 132 13.03 18.36 15.92
CA PHE A 132 11.75 18.61 15.27
C PHE A 132 10.65 17.72 15.87
N PRO A 133 9.39 18.20 15.87
CA PRO A 133 8.21 17.39 16.13
C PRO A 133 8.20 16.15 15.23
N LEU A 134 7.62 15.05 15.70
CA LEU A 134 7.64 13.75 15.02
C LEU A 134 7.16 13.80 13.57
N ALA A 135 6.02 14.45 13.33
CA ALA A 135 5.46 14.57 12.00
C ALA A 135 6.32 15.39 11.03
N ASP A 136 7.15 16.30 11.55
CA ASP A 136 8.02 17.18 10.76
C ASP A 136 9.41 16.57 10.51
N ARG A 137 9.65 15.35 11.01
CA ARG A 137 10.89 14.61 10.75
C ARG A 137 10.89 14.07 9.33
N VAL A 138 12.06 14.16 8.69
CA VAL A 138 12.29 13.78 7.31
C VAL A 138 12.43 12.26 7.17
N ILE A 139 11.78 11.71 6.15
CA ILE A 139 11.88 10.29 5.77
C ILE A 139 12.68 10.12 4.48
N GLU A 140 13.32 8.97 4.35
CA GLU A 140 14.06 8.55 3.17
C GLU A 140 13.66 7.16 2.70
N VAL A 141 13.76 6.93 1.39
CA VAL A 141 13.57 5.61 0.78
C VAL A 141 14.83 4.79 1.03
N ILE A 142 14.68 3.64 1.68
CA ILE A 142 15.76 2.69 1.97
C ILE A 142 15.78 1.50 1.00
N ASP A 143 14.62 1.16 0.44
CA ASP A 143 14.46 0.11 -0.55
C ASP A 143 13.39 0.54 -1.57
N ASP A 144 13.71 0.44 -2.85
CA ASP A 144 12.89 0.84 -3.99
C ASP A 144 12.21 -0.32 -4.71
N ASN A 145 12.36 -1.55 -4.20
CA ASN A 145 11.67 -2.72 -4.73
C ASN A 145 10.15 -2.52 -4.70
N LEU A 146 9.49 -2.88 -5.79
CA LEU A 146 8.04 -2.76 -5.91
C LEU A 146 7.36 -3.67 -4.88
N THR A 147 6.23 -3.19 -4.36
CA THR A 147 5.43 -3.88 -3.35
C THR A 147 4.30 -4.71 -3.96
N GLY A 148 4.02 -4.51 -5.25
CA GLY A 148 2.90 -5.11 -5.97
C GLY A 148 1.57 -4.39 -5.76
N GLU A 149 1.53 -3.39 -4.86
CA GLU A 149 0.35 -2.57 -4.58
C GLU A 149 0.47 -1.22 -5.29
N VAL A 150 -0.44 -0.95 -6.24
CA VAL A 150 -0.29 0.16 -7.18
C VAL A 150 -0.13 1.52 -6.48
N LEU A 151 -0.84 1.76 -5.37
CA LEU A 151 -0.76 3.02 -4.62
C LEU A 151 0.54 3.17 -3.83
N LEU A 152 1.03 2.07 -3.25
CA LEU A 152 2.31 2.07 -2.54
C LEU A 152 3.47 2.30 -3.52
N ASP A 153 3.42 1.64 -4.68
CA ASP A 153 4.45 1.74 -5.70
C ASP A 153 4.52 3.13 -6.35
N GLU A 154 3.36 3.77 -6.54
CA GLU A 154 3.30 5.15 -7.02
C GLU A 154 3.87 6.12 -5.98
N ALA A 155 3.47 5.98 -4.71
CA ALA A 155 4.03 6.78 -3.62
C ALA A 155 5.55 6.57 -3.49
N LEU A 156 6.02 5.34 -3.56
CA LEU A 156 7.45 5.00 -3.47
C LEU A 156 8.27 5.62 -4.60
N LYS A 157 7.75 5.57 -5.84
CA LYS A 157 8.38 6.22 -7.00
C LYS A 157 8.48 7.74 -6.81
N MET A 158 7.41 8.38 -6.36
CA MET A 158 7.41 9.82 -6.06
C MET A 158 8.41 10.15 -4.95
N MET A 159 8.44 9.36 -3.87
CA MET A 159 9.38 9.54 -2.75
C MET A 159 10.84 9.43 -3.18
N LYS A 160 11.15 8.51 -4.08
CA LYS A 160 12.50 8.31 -4.61
C LYS A 160 12.95 9.43 -5.54
N SER A 161 12.07 9.92 -6.41
CA SER A 161 12.44 10.95 -7.41
C SER A 161 12.53 12.37 -6.85
N SER A 162 12.18 12.54 -5.58
CA SER A 162 12.02 13.84 -4.95
C SER A 162 13.09 14.10 -3.90
N GLU A 163 13.18 15.36 -3.46
CA GLU A 163 13.93 15.66 -2.25
C GLU A 163 13.30 14.98 -1.03
N LYS A 164 14.13 14.73 -0.02
CA LYS A 164 13.67 14.15 1.25
C LYS A 164 12.79 15.18 1.97
N MET A 165 11.58 14.76 2.33
CA MET A 165 10.57 15.61 2.96
C MET A 165 10.05 14.98 4.25
N SER A 166 9.36 15.78 5.05
CA SER A 166 8.75 15.32 6.31
C SER A 166 7.57 14.37 6.08
N VAL A 167 7.24 13.58 7.11
CA VAL A 167 6.03 12.74 7.11
C VAL A 167 4.77 13.56 6.83
N SER A 168 4.60 14.69 7.51
CA SER A 168 3.49 15.63 7.30
C SER A 168 3.41 16.08 5.84
N SER A 169 4.53 16.56 5.29
CA SER A 169 4.61 17.04 3.90
C SER A 169 4.21 15.96 2.89
N TRP A 170 4.65 14.71 3.09
CA TRP A 170 4.27 13.61 2.19
C TRP A 170 2.78 13.31 2.23
N ILE A 171 2.17 13.31 3.42
CA ILE A 171 0.74 13.08 3.56
C ILE A 171 -0.06 14.22 2.91
N ASP A 172 0.33 15.47 3.13
CA ASP A 172 -0.30 16.66 2.51
C ASP A 172 -0.19 16.63 0.99
N LEU A 173 0.99 16.32 0.46
CA LEU A 173 1.25 16.22 -0.98
C LEU A 173 0.40 15.14 -1.65
N MET A 174 0.36 13.93 -1.06
CA MET A 174 -0.42 12.82 -1.61
C MET A 174 -1.93 13.03 -1.48
N SER A 175 -2.36 13.88 -0.55
CA SER A 175 -3.76 14.26 -0.34
C SER A 175 -4.18 15.42 -1.25
N GLY A 176 -3.24 16.28 -1.63
CA GLY A 176 -3.49 17.49 -2.41
C GLY A 176 -3.77 18.72 -1.55
N GLU A 177 -3.42 18.68 -0.25
CA GLU A 177 -3.63 19.77 0.72
C GLU A 177 -2.50 20.83 0.67
N THR A 178 -1.48 20.63 -0.16
CA THR A 178 -0.38 21.58 -0.31
C THR A 178 -0.71 22.73 -1.25
N TRP A 179 -0.15 23.90 -0.96
CA TRP A 179 -0.16 25.06 -1.87
C TRP A 179 1.05 25.10 -2.82
N ASN A 180 1.93 24.10 -2.79
CA ASN A 180 3.12 24.07 -3.63
C ASN A 180 2.78 23.71 -5.09
N LEU A 181 2.67 24.73 -5.95
CA LEU A 181 2.35 24.59 -7.38
C LEU A 181 3.32 23.67 -8.14
N MET A 182 4.60 23.64 -7.76
CA MET A 182 5.60 22.80 -8.43
C MET A 182 5.42 21.31 -8.12
N LYS A 183 4.66 20.97 -7.07
CA LYS A 183 4.39 19.60 -6.64
C LYS A 183 2.91 19.20 -6.73
N ILE A 184 2.11 19.94 -7.51
CA ILE A 184 0.68 19.66 -7.70
C ILE A 184 0.41 18.27 -8.31
N GLY A 185 1.39 17.70 -9.01
CA GLY A 185 1.31 16.36 -9.59
C GLY A 185 1.46 15.20 -8.60
N TYR A 186 1.71 15.48 -7.32
CA TYR A 186 2.01 14.45 -6.30
C TYR A 186 0.75 13.90 -5.64
N GLN A 187 -0.41 14.50 -5.90
CA GLN A 187 -1.68 14.04 -5.39
C GLN A 187 -2.04 12.68 -5.99
N LEU A 188 -2.27 11.69 -5.11
CA LEU A 188 -2.77 10.39 -5.52
C LEU A 188 -4.23 10.50 -5.94
N LYS A 189 -4.50 10.15 -7.20
CA LYS A 189 -5.85 10.22 -7.80
C LYS A 189 -6.55 8.87 -7.77
N GLN A 190 -7.88 8.92 -7.73
CA GLN A 190 -8.76 7.74 -7.80
C GLN A 190 -8.43 6.67 -6.75
N VAL A 191 -8.03 7.10 -5.54
CA VAL A 191 -7.59 6.21 -4.46
C VAL A 191 -8.69 5.22 -4.10
N ARG A 192 -9.94 5.70 -3.99
CA ARG A 192 -11.09 4.86 -3.65
C ARG A 192 -11.32 3.76 -4.68
N GLU A 193 -11.35 4.10 -5.96
CA GLU A 193 -11.60 3.18 -7.06
C GLU A 193 -10.47 2.15 -7.19
N ARG A 194 -9.23 2.59 -7.00
CA ARG A 194 -8.05 1.72 -7.07
C ARG A 194 -7.98 0.74 -5.90
N LEU A 195 -8.31 1.19 -4.69
CA LEU A 195 -8.44 0.29 -3.52
C LEU A 195 -9.59 -0.70 -3.71
N ALA A 196 -10.75 -0.25 -4.22
CA ALA A 196 -11.86 -1.15 -4.51
C ALA A 196 -11.47 -2.21 -5.55
N LYS A 197 -10.75 -1.82 -6.59
CA LYS A 197 -10.19 -2.76 -7.59
C LYS A 197 -9.23 -3.76 -6.96
N GLY A 198 -8.30 -3.31 -6.11
CA GLY A 198 -7.40 -4.21 -5.38
C GLY A 198 -8.15 -5.24 -4.52
N LEU A 199 -9.22 -4.81 -3.84
CA LEU A 199 -10.08 -5.72 -3.06
C LEU A 199 -10.90 -6.70 -3.92
N VAL A 200 -11.26 -6.31 -5.15
CA VAL A 200 -11.88 -7.22 -6.13
C VAL A 200 -10.87 -8.27 -6.61
N ASP A 201 -9.66 -7.84 -6.95
CA ASP A 201 -8.58 -8.74 -7.40
C ASP A 201 -8.18 -9.74 -6.30
N LYS A 202 -8.31 -9.34 -5.03
CA LYS A 202 -8.11 -10.19 -3.83
C LYS A 202 -9.30 -11.10 -3.49
N GLY A 203 -10.42 -10.97 -4.20
CA GLY A 203 -11.64 -11.76 -4.01
C GLY A 203 -12.50 -11.37 -2.81
N ILE A 204 -12.24 -10.21 -2.18
CA ILE A 204 -13.00 -9.74 -1.02
C ILE A 204 -14.28 -9.03 -1.46
N LEU A 205 -14.18 -8.24 -2.53
CA LEU A 205 -15.32 -7.62 -3.19
C LEU A 205 -15.62 -8.33 -4.50
N ARG A 206 -16.86 -8.23 -4.97
CA ARG A 206 -17.24 -8.62 -6.33
C ARG A 206 -17.71 -7.40 -7.09
N THR A 207 -17.58 -7.42 -8.40
CA THR A 207 -18.12 -6.36 -9.25
C THR A 207 -19.55 -6.71 -9.67
N GLU A 208 -20.50 -5.87 -9.28
CA GLU A 208 -21.89 -5.95 -9.71
C GLU A 208 -22.26 -4.71 -10.52
N LYS A 209 -22.89 -4.92 -11.67
CA LYS A 209 -23.47 -3.84 -12.47
C LYS A 209 -24.88 -3.56 -11.96
N ARG A 210 -25.10 -2.38 -11.37
CA ARG A 210 -26.45 -1.91 -11.01
C ARG A 210 -26.98 -0.99 -12.08
N ASN A 211 -28.14 -1.34 -12.62
CA ASN A 211 -28.80 -0.55 -13.63
C ASN A 211 -29.71 0.48 -12.95
N PHE A 212 -29.44 1.75 -13.18
CA PHE A 212 -30.35 2.85 -12.83
C PHE A 212 -31.13 3.24 -14.08
N LEU A 213 -32.24 3.97 -13.90
CA LEU A 213 -33.14 4.35 -15.01
C LEU A 213 -32.41 5.06 -16.16
N LEU A 214 -31.33 5.79 -15.87
CA LEU A 214 -30.62 6.64 -16.84
C LEU A 214 -29.17 6.21 -17.12
N PHE A 215 -28.60 5.31 -16.31
CA PHE A 215 -27.21 4.89 -16.45
C PHE A 215 -26.95 3.60 -15.67
N ASP A 216 -25.87 2.92 -15.99
CA ASP A 216 -25.39 1.78 -15.23
C ASP A 216 -24.21 2.19 -14.35
N MET A 217 -24.16 1.69 -13.12
CA MET A 217 -23.10 1.96 -12.17
C MET A 217 -22.45 0.65 -11.73
N ALA A 218 -21.13 0.58 -11.82
CA ALA A 218 -20.38 -0.50 -11.19
C ALA A 218 -20.40 -0.31 -9.66
N THR A 219 -20.82 -1.35 -8.94
CA THR A 219 -20.83 -1.41 -7.48
C THR A 219 -19.99 -2.59 -7.01
N HIS A 220 -19.40 -2.47 -5.82
CA HIS A 220 -18.45 -3.44 -5.32
C HIS A 220 -18.90 -4.03 -3.97
N PRO A 221 -20.00 -4.80 -3.91
CA PRO A 221 -20.46 -5.40 -2.65
C PRO A 221 -19.48 -6.46 -2.13
N VAL A 222 -19.55 -6.71 -0.83
CA VAL A 222 -18.69 -7.67 -0.14
C VAL A 222 -19.06 -9.09 -0.58
N ALA A 223 -18.09 -9.81 -1.14
CA ALA A 223 -18.21 -11.21 -1.54
C ALA A 223 -17.81 -12.14 -0.37
N ASP A 224 -16.67 -11.88 0.26
CA ASP A 224 -16.21 -12.58 1.45
C ASP A 224 -16.40 -11.71 2.70
N GLY A 225 -17.44 -12.02 3.48
CA GLY A 225 -17.68 -11.35 4.77
C GLY A 225 -16.65 -11.70 5.84
N GLY A 226 -15.91 -12.81 5.68
CA GLY A 226 -14.95 -13.31 6.67
C GLY A 226 -13.81 -12.33 6.96
N ALA A 227 -13.33 -11.62 5.94
CA ALA A 227 -12.33 -10.57 6.09
C ALA A 227 -12.81 -9.43 7.01
N LYS A 228 -14.04 -8.96 6.76
CA LYS A 228 -14.60 -7.86 7.51
C LYS A 228 -14.95 -8.27 8.95
N ASP A 229 -15.47 -9.47 9.14
CA ASP A 229 -15.78 -10.00 10.47
C ASP A 229 -14.51 -10.25 11.30
N GLU A 230 -13.42 -10.66 10.66
CA GLU A 230 -12.10 -10.76 11.30
C GLU A 230 -11.59 -9.39 11.77
N ILE A 231 -11.60 -8.37 10.91
CA ILE A 231 -11.20 -7.00 11.27
C ILE A 231 -12.06 -6.49 12.43
N ARG A 232 -13.39 -6.63 12.36
CA ARG A 232 -14.31 -6.23 13.44
C ARG A 232 -13.99 -6.94 14.76
N ARG A 233 -13.72 -8.26 14.71
CA ARG A 233 -13.35 -9.04 15.90
C ARG A 233 -12.04 -8.55 16.50
N ARG A 234 -11.04 -8.25 15.66
CA ARG A 234 -9.74 -7.74 16.07
C ARG A 234 -9.84 -6.34 16.70
N VAL A 235 -10.60 -5.42 16.10
CA VAL A 235 -10.92 -4.11 16.68
C VAL A 235 -11.56 -4.27 18.07
N ARG A 236 -12.63 -5.08 18.17
CA ARG A 236 -13.32 -5.31 19.45
C ARG A 236 -12.39 -5.90 20.50
N ASN A 237 -11.59 -6.91 20.14
CA ASN A 237 -10.65 -7.54 21.05
C ASN A 237 -9.66 -6.53 21.65
N VAL A 238 -9.08 -5.65 20.82
CA VAL A 238 -8.13 -4.63 21.26
C VAL A 238 -8.78 -3.56 22.15
N LEU A 239 -10.03 -3.20 21.86
CA LEU A 239 -10.71 -2.08 22.52
C LEU A 239 -11.60 -2.44 23.71
N THR A 240 -11.90 -3.73 23.94
CA THR A 240 -12.79 -4.13 25.04
C THR A 240 -12.17 -5.10 26.03
N ASN A 241 -11.17 -5.89 25.63
CA ASN A 241 -10.65 -6.95 26.48
C ASN A 241 -9.52 -6.47 27.37
N ARG A 242 -9.50 -6.94 28.62
CA ARG A 242 -8.41 -6.68 29.57
C ARG A 242 -7.05 -7.20 29.07
N THR A 243 -7.06 -8.38 28.45
CA THR A 243 -5.87 -8.99 27.86
C THR A 243 -6.13 -9.20 26.37
N VAL A 244 -5.26 -8.65 25.54
CA VAL A 244 -5.36 -8.74 24.08
C VAL A 244 -4.47 -9.88 23.60
N VAL A 245 -5.10 -10.86 22.97
CA VAL A 245 -4.41 -11.94 22.27
C VAL A 245 -4.92 -11.93 20.82
N LEU A 246 -4.01 -11.78 19.87
CA LEU A 246 -4.36 -11.77 18.45
C LEU A 246 -4.32 -13.21 17.89
N PRO A 247 -5.47 -13.85 17.63
CA PRO A 247 -5.46 -15.19 17.05
C PRO A 247 -4.91 -15.14 15.61
N PRO A 248 -4.19 -16.17 15.16
CA PRO A 248 -3.74 -16.23 13.79
C PRO A 248 -4.94 -16.34 12.84
N SER A 249 -4.86 -15.62 11.73
CA SER A 249 -5.88 -15.65 10.68
C SER A 249 -5.22 -15.55 9.30
N GLN A 250 -5.97 -15.82 8.22
CA GLN A 250 -5.45 -15.64 6.86
C GLN A 250 -5.06 -14.18 6.56
N PHE A 251 -5.58 -13.21 7.32
CA PHE A 251 -5.33 -11.78 7.15
C PHE A 251 -4.24 -11.26 8.10
N LEU A 252 -4.05 -11.95 9.24
CA LEU A 252 -2.99 -11.69 10.21
C LEU A 252 -2.31 -13.02 10.63
N PRO A 253 -1.42 -13.57 9.78
CA PRO A 253 -0.64 -14.77 10.07
C PRO A 253 0.18 -14.67 11.36
N GLU A 254 0.51 -15.81 11.97
CA GLU A 254 1.27 -15.86 13.23
C GLU A 254 2.72 -15.38 13.07
N GLU A 255 3.36 -15.76 11.96
CA GLU A 255 4.76 -15.46 11.62
C GLU A 255 5.00 -14.01 11.18
N MET A 256 3.93 -13.20 11.11
CA MET A 256 4.04 -11.82 10.69
C MET A 256 4.75 -10.97 11.74
N GLU A 257 5.64 -10.09 11.29
CA GLU A 257 6.25 -9.08 12.15
C GLU A 257 5.26 -7.96 12.51
N PHE A 258 5.40 -7.41 13.72
CA PHE A 258 4.65 -6.24 14.19
C PHE A 258 3.12 -6.40 14.21
N ARG A 259 2.60 -7.60 14.50
CA ARG A 259 1.16 -7.88 14.49
C ARG A 259 0.38 -6.95 15.41
N TYR A 260 0.92 -6.64 16.59
CA TYR A 260 0.24 -5.78 17.54
C TYR A 260 0.33 -4.30 17.12
N ILE A 261 1.51 -3.84 16.69
CA ILE A 261 1.68 -2.45 16.21
C ILE A 261 0.82 -2.19 14.95
N ARG A 262 0.77 -3.13 14.00
CA ARG A 262 -0.11 -3.02 12.80
C ARG A 262 -1.58 -2.92 13.20
N THR A 263 -2.00 -3.71 14.16
CA THR A 263 -3.39 -3.68 14.65
C THR A 263 -3.71 -2.35 15.34
N ILE A 264 -2.79 -1.80 16.13
CA ILE A 264 -2.96 -0.48 16.74
C ILE A 264 -3.01 0.60 15.68
N ALA A 265 -2.10 0.56 14.70
CA ALA A 265 -2.11 1.51 13.59
C ALA A 265 -3.43 1.46 12.81
N MET A 266 -4.00 0.26 12.60
CA MET A 266 -5.30 0.08 11.96
C MET A 266 -6.43 0.72 12.78
N VAL A 267 -6.47 0.48 14.09
CA VAL A 267 -7.51 1.03 14.97
C VAL A 267 -7.41 2.55 15.05
N CYS A 268 -6.21 3.10 15.21
CA CYS A 268 -5.95 4.54 15.24
C CYS A 268 -6.28 5.21 13.90
N ALA A 269 -5.92 4.59 12.78
CA ALA A 269 -6.27 5.09 11.45
C ALA A 269 -7.79 5.07 11.21
N ALA A 270 -8.48 4.01 11.65
CA ALA A 270 -9.93 3.90 11.54
C ALA A 270 -10.67 4.96 12.37
N TYR A 271 -10.10 5.30 13.53
CA TYR A 271 -10.59 6.37 14.38
C TYR A 271 -10.44 7.72 13.68
N ALA A 272 -9.23 8.05 13.23
CA ALA A 272 -8.96 9.30 12.50
C ALA A 272 -9.75 9.43 11.19
N ALA A 273 -10.06 8.31 10.54
CA ALA A 273 -10.91 8.24 9.35
C ALA A 273 -12.42 8.32 9.64
N ASN A 274 -12.85 8.42 10.90
CA ASN A 274 -14.25 8.40 11.32
C ASN A 274 -15.04 7.17 10.86
N VAL A 275 -14.39 6.00 10.76
CA VAL A 275 -15.03 4.72 10.38
C VAL A 275 -15.02 3.66 11.47
N LEU A 276 -14.34 3.91 12.59
CA LEU A 276 -14.23 2.97 13.71
C LEU A 276 -15.59 2.57 14.30
N GLU A 277 -16.54 3.51 14.38
CA GLU A 277 -17.87 3.26 14.97
C GLU A 277 -18.60 2.09 14.29
N ASN A 278 -18.39 1.91 12.98
CA ASN A 278 -19.00 0.83 12.21
C ASN A 278 -18.59 -0.58 12.68
N ALA A 279 -17.42 -0.71 13.31
CA ALA A 279 -16.94 -1.96 13.90
C ALA A 279 -17.45 -2.18 15.33
N LEU A 280 -17.89 -1.11 16.00
CA LEU A 280 -18.38 -1.11 17.38
C LEU A 280 -19.92 -1.09 17.47
N ALA A 281 -20.62 -1.05 16.34
CA ALA A 281 -22.08 -0.93 16.26
C ALA A 281 -22.85 -2.00 17.07
N THR A 282 -22.26 -3.18 17.28
CA THR A 282 -22.87 -4.27 18.07
C THR A 282 -22.73 -4.10 19.58
N LEU A 283 -21.93 -3.14 20.05
CA LEU A 283 -21.70 -2.89 21.48
C LEU A 283 -22.79 -1.97 22.05
N GLY A 284 -23.06 -2.11 23.35
CA GLY A 284 -23.89 -1.15 24.09
C GLY A 284 -23.23 0.23 24.17
N HIS A 285 -24.01 1.29 24.45
CA HIS A 285 -23.54 2.68 24.46
C HIS A 285 -22.32 2.89 25.38
N GLU A 286 -22.39 2.43 26.62
CA GLU A 286 -21.29 2.54 27.60
C GLU A 286 -20.00 1.83 27.13
N ALA A 287 -20.14 0.65 26.53
CA ALA A 287 -18.99 -0.10 26.01
C ALA A 287 -18.36 0.58 24.79
N ARG A 288 -19.16 1.32 23.99
CA ARG A 288 -18.64 2.12 22.87
C ARG A 288 -17.86 3.33 23.37
N GLU A 289 -18.38 4.07 24.35
CA GLU A 289 -17.67 5.20 24.96
C GLU A 289 -16.34 4.77 25.55
N ARG A 290 -16.31 3.65 26.27
CA ARG A 290 -15.07 3.05 26.77
C ARG A 290 -14.10 2.66 25.65
N ALA A 291 -14.60 2.08 24.56
CA ALA A 291 -13.78 1.74 23.40
C ALA A 291 -13.18 2.98 22.72
N PHE A 292 -13.92 4.08 22.59
CA PHE A 292 -13.39 5.34 22.05
C PHE A 292 -12.31 5.94 22.96
N ALA A 293 -12.57 6.04 24.26
CA ALA A 293 -11.56 6.50 25.23
C ALA A 293 -10.29 5.62 25.19
N GLN A 294 -10.44 4.31 24.99
CA GLN A 294 -9.30 3.42 24.82
C GLN A 294 -8.51 3.71 23.54
N VAL A 295 -9.16 4.09 22.44
CA VAL A 295 -8.46 4.45 21.20
C VAL A 295 -7.71 5.77 21.36
N ASP A 296 -8.28 6.74 22.07
CA ASP A 296 -7.62 7.99 22.40
C ASP A 296 -6.33 7.75 23.22
N GLU A 297 -6.40 6.87 24.23
CA GLU A 297 -5.22 6.44 24.99
C GLU A 297 -4.17 5.78 24.08
N LEU A 298 -4.58 4.84 23.22
CA LEU A 298 -3.66 4.19 22.28
C LEU A 298 -3.03 5.23 21.34
N LEU A 299 -3.83 6.11 20.75
CA LEU A 299 -3.34 7.10 19.81
C LEU A 299 -2.32 8.03 20.50
N ALA A 300 -2.59 8.50 21.72
CA ALA A 300 -1.65 9.31 22.48
C ALA A 300 -0.35 8.55 22.79
N GLU A 301 -0.44 7.30 23.25
CA GLU A 301 0.71 6.45 23.61
C GLU A 301 1.62 6.14 22.41
N TYR A 302 1.03 5.83 21.25
CA TYR A 302 1.75 5.39 20.05
C TYR A 302 2.04 6.51 19.05
N SER A 303 1.54 7.73 19.28
CA SER A 303 1.92 8.95 18.52
C SER A 303 3.24 9.59 18.95
N GLN A 304 4.00 8.94 19.84
CA GLN A 304 5.29 9.43 20.33
C GLN A 304 6.39 8.37 20.17
N TRP A 305 7.65 8.80 20.08
CA TRP A 305 8.81 7.93 19.91
C TRP A 305 9.93 8.26 20.91
N PRO A 306 10.45 7.28 21.67
CA PRO A 306 9.98 5.90 21.78
C PRO A 306 8.51 5.80 22.24
N PHE A 307 7.83 4.70 21.91
CA PHE A 307 6.44 4.51 22.30
C PHE A 307 6.24 4.68 23.81
N GLY A 308 5.09 5.23 24.19
CA GLY A 308 4.75 5.43 25.60
C GLY A 308 4.81 4.13 26.39
N LYS A 309 5.42 4.16 27.57
CA LYS A 309 5.37 3.03 28.49
C LYS A 309 4.00 3.00 29.16
N ARG A 310 3.20 2.00 28.81
CA ARG A 310 1.88 1.78 29.40
C ARG A 310 1.99 1.31 30.85
N THR A 311 1.81 2.21 31.81
CA THR A 311 1.52 1.84 33.21
C THR A 311 0.01 1.69 33.38
N GLY A 312 -0.57 0.65 32.76
CA GLY A 312 -1.99 0.28 32.90
C GLY A 312 -2.97 1.44 32.70
N GLY A 313 -3.49 1.60 31.48
CA GLY A 313 -4.52 2.61 31.17
C GLY A 313 -5.66 2.60 32.21
N ALA A 314 -6.29 3.75 32.44
CA ALA A 314 -7.20 3.96 33.58
C ALA A 314 -8.37 2.95 33.60
N GLN A 315 -8.70 2.36 32.46
CA GLN A 315 -9.79 1.39 32.29
C GLN A 315 -9.35 -0.09 32.38
N GLY A 316 -8.04 -0.39 32.46
CA GLY A 316 -7.51 -1.75 32.52
C GLY A 316 -7.72 -2.60 31.24
N ILE A 317 -8.14 -1.99 30.13
CA ILE A 317 -8.29 -2.66 28.82
C ILE A 317 -6.90 -2.78 28.17
N GLY A 318 -6.57 -3.93 27.58
CA GLY A 318 -5.29 -4.17 26.92
C GLY A 318 -4.05 -4.08 27.81
N ALA A 319 -4.15 -4.45 29.10
CA ALA A 319 -3.08 -4.33 30.09
C ALA A 319 -1.74 -4.94 29.66
N ASN A 320 -1.76 -5.96 28.79
CA ASN A 320 -0.56 -6.62 28.27
C ASN A 320 0.04 -5.94 27.01
N LEU A 321 -0.65 -5.00 26.36
CA LEU A 321 -0.21 -4.42 25.08
C LEU A 321 1.17 -3.76 25.18
N GLY A 322 1.42 -2.97 26.23
CA GLY A 322 2.71 -2.28 26.40
C GLY A 322 3.89 -3.24 26.48
N GLN A 323 3.73 -4.38 27.17
CA GLN A 323 4.77 -5.40 27.25
C GLN A 323 4.97 -6.09 25.90
N VAL A 324 3.88 -6.55 25.27
CA VAL A 324 3.96 -7.28 23.99
C VAL A 324 4.57 -6.42 22.88
N ILE A 325 4.25 -5.13 22.83
CA ILE A 325 4.81 -4.21 21.84
C ILE A 325 6.28 -3.92 22.13
N THR A 326 6.64 -3.76 23.41
CA THR A 326 8.06 -3.64 23.80
C THR A 326 8.84 -4.86 23.36
N ASP A 327 8.26 -6.06 23.49
CA ASP A 327 8.87 -7.31 23.03
C ASP A 327 8.97 -7.36 21.49
N GLU A 328 7.95 -6.90 20.74
CA GLU A 328 8.01 -6.78 19.27
C GLU A 328 9.11 -5.80 18.81
N VAL A 329 9.24 -4.65 19.48
CA VAL A 329 10.28 -3.65 19.20
C VAL A 329 11.67 -4.22 19.51
N ASN A 330 11.83 -4.87 20.66
CA ASN A 330 13.11 -5.44 21.09
C ASN A 330 13.58 -6.59 20.20
N LYS A 331 12.66 -7.34 19.59
CA LYS A 331 12.98 -8.38 18.60
C LYS A 331 13.47 -7.80 17.28
N ASN A 332 13.12 -6.56 16.95
CA ASN A 332 13.37 -5.92 15.65
C ASN A 332 14.07 -4.56 15.80
N LYS A 333 15.18 -4.51 16.55
CA LYS A 333 15.92 -3.26 16.85
C LYS A 333 16.50 -2.57 15.61
N ASP A 334 16.78 -3.33 14.57
CA ASP A 334 17.22 -2.83 13.27
C ASP A 334 16.13 -2.02 12.55
N ARG A 335 14.86 -2.18 12.93
CA ARG A 335 13.69 -1.52 12.32
C ARG A 335 13.15 -0.33 13.14
N GLU A 336 13.90 0.15 14.13
CA GLU A 336 13.50 1.28 14.98
C GLU A 336 13.17 2.56 14.19
N LEU A 337 13.94 2.86 13.14
CA LEU A 337 13.73 4.06 12.33
C LEU A 337 12.45 3.99 11.49
N GLN A 338 12.00 2.79 11.13
CA GLN A 338 10.75 2.53 10.44
C GLN A 338 9.58 2.64 11.42
N LEU A 339 9.72 2.12 12.64
CA LEU A 339 8.71 2.28 13.69
C LEU A 339 8.54 3.75 14.14
N GLU A 340 9.62 4.54 14.10
CA GLU A 340 9.57 5.99 14.30
C GLU A 340 8.70 6.69 13.22
N VAL A 341 8.70 6.19 11.97
CA VAL A 341 7.78 6.67 10.91
C VAL A 341 6.33 6.35 11.26
N VAL A 342 6.05 5.14 11.76
CA VAL A 342 4.70 4.75 12.18
C VAL A 342 4.20 5.69 13.27
N ALA A 343 5.00 5.96 14.30
CA ALA A 343 4.67 6.90 15.37
C ALA A 343 4.40 8.32 14.83
N ALA A 344 5.21 8.78 13.87
CA ALA A 344 5.03 10.09 13.24
C ALA A 344 3.73 10.20 12.44
N CYS A 345 3.33 9.14 11.72
CA CYS A 345 2.04 9.11 11.04
C CYS A 345 0.86 9.12 12.04
N LEU A 346 0.97 8.38 13.15
CA LEU A 346 -0.03 8.43 14.22
C LEU A 346 -0.11 9.83 14.87
N SER A 347 1.02 10.54 15.00
CA SER A 347 1.04 11.94 15.42
C SER A 347 0.42 12.91 14.43
N VAL A 348 0.29 12.54 13.15
CA VAL A 348 -0.50 13.32 12.19
C VAL A 348 -1.99 13.09 12.44
N PHE A 349 -2.38 11.86 12.77
CA PHE A 349 -3.77 11.52 13.04
C PHE A 349 -4.36 12.22 14.27
N THR A 350 -3.54 12.55 15.28
CA THR A 350 -4.01 13.35 16.44
C THR A 350 -4.41 14.79 16.08
N ARG A 351 -3.98 15.29 14.91
CA ARG A 351 -4.24 16.67 14.45
C ARG A 351 -5.32 16.73 13.38
N LEU A 352 -5.90 15.59 12.97
CA LEU A 352 -6.90 15.55 11.91
C LEU A 352 -8.19 16.30 12.28
N ASP A 353 -8.58 16.31 13.56
CA ASP A 353 -9.74 17.08 14.03
C ASP A 353 -9.55 18.60 13.91
N SER A 354 -8.31 19.08 13.76
CA SER A 354 -7.99 20.51 13.57
C SER A 354 -7.92 20.95 12.10
N LEU A 355 -8.10 20.02 11.15
CA LEU A 355 -8.12 20.28 9.71
C LEU A 355 -9.54 20.59 9.17
N LEU A 356 -10.56 20.51 10.03
CA LEU A 356 -11.94 20.93 9.80
C LEU A 356 -12.22 22.23 10.56
#